data_AF-A0A971E2J9-F1
#
_entry.id   AF-A0A971E2J9-F1
#
_cell.length_a   1.000
_cell.length_b   1.000
_cell.length_c   1.000
_cell.angle_alpha   90.00
_cell.angle_beta   90.00
_cell.angle_gamma   90.00
#
_symmetry.space_group_name_H-M   'P 1'
#
loop_
_entity.id
_entity.type
_entity.pdbx_description
1 polymer ?
#
loop_
_entity_poly.entity_id
_entity_poly.type
_entity_poly.pdbx_seq_one_letter_code
_entity_poly.pdbx_strand_id
1 'polypeptide(L)'
;MKKSELITIDSPDFNLSEEEYKYQDELTTELDSFVGDFDQNLINKIVLWKINRYAKLDEETIKLLNGILPTDKEIDKEKTITVLSALLNIPGIGIPMASTILRFRNPNIYQIIDQRAYRILYGEELKLSATKTAENIETYLYYLERLKAFCISSGKDFSKSDRFLYEKDKKLNKELRIRY
;
A
#
# COMPACT_ATOMS: atom_id res chain seq x y z
N MET A 1 33.60 3.53 8.32
CA MET A 1 32.41 3.27 7.47
C MET A 1 31.63 4.56 7.36
N LYS A 2 31.44 5.13 6.16
CA LYS A 2 30.45 6.20 5.97
C LYS A 2 29.08 5.59 6.28
N LYS A 3 28.36 6.19 7.22
CA LYS A 3 26.93 5.88 7.43
C LYS A 3 26.26 6.21 6.10
N SER A 4 25.63 5.23 5.44
CA SER A 4 24.88 5.53 4.22
C SER A 4 23.76 6.50 4.60
N GLU A 5 23.77 7.66 3.97
CA GLU A 5 22.73 8.67 4.17
C GLU A 5 21.43 8.14 3.56
N LEU A 6 20.30 8.41 4.24
CA LEU A 6 18.99 7.96 3.78
C LEU A 6 18.55 8.85 2.61
N ILE A 7 18.26 8.24 1.47
CA ILE A 7 17.72 8.94 0.29
C ILE A 7 16.20 8.87 0.32
N THR A 8 15.56 10.03 0.20
CA THR A 8 14.10 10.25 0.21
C THR A 8 13.66 10.99 -1.05
N ILE A 9 12.35 11.14 -1.25
CA ILE A 9 11.80 11.94 -2.37
C ILE A 9 12.27 13.41 -2.38
N ASP A 10 12.69 13.94 -1.23
CA ASP A 10 13.15 15.32 -1.06
C ASP A 10 14.68 15.45 -1.22
N SER A 11 15.38 14.33 -1.44
CA SER A 11 16.84 14.29 -1.54
C SER A 11 17.33 14.68 -2.95
N PRO A 12 18.46 15.40 -3.09
CA PRO A 12 19.00 15.77 -4.41
C PRO A 12 19.33 14.58 -5.33
N ASP A 13 19.72 13.45 -4.74
CA ASP A 13 20.07 12.22 -5.46
C ASP A 13 18.83 11.38 -5.86
N PHE A 14 17.63 11.79 -5.46
CA PHE A 14 16.40 11.13 -5.86
C PHE A 14 16.05 11.47 -7.31
N ASN A 15 16.00 10.44 -8.14
CA ASN A 15 15.64 10.57 -9.55
C ASN A 15 14.30 9.90 -9.86
N LEU A 16 13.60 10.45 -10.84
CA LEU A 16 12.27 10.03 -11.26
C LEU A 16 12.28 8.94 -12.34
N SER A 17 13.41 8.31 -12.65
CA SER A 17 13.44 7.24 -13.67
C SER A 17 12.53 6.09 -13.25
N GLU A 18 11.75 5.55 -14.17
CA GLU A 18 10.95 4.36 -13.86
C GLU A 18 11.88 3.15 -13.67
N GLU A 19 11.50 2.27 -12.74
CA GLU A 19 12.17 0.99 -12.51
C GLU A 19 11.18 -0.11 -12.86
N GLU A 20 11.66 -1.22 -13.41
CA GLU A 20 10.82 -2.37 -13.75
C GLU A 20 10.41 -3.11 -12.46
N TYR A 21 9.11 -3.20 -12.19
CA TYR A 21 8.57 -3.91 -11.03
C TYR A 21 8.34 -5.38 -11.40
N LYS A 22 9.13 -6.29 -10.79
CA LYS A 22 9.11 -7.73 -11.10
C LYS A 22 8.64 -8.65 -9.96
N TYR A 23 7.85 -8.13 -9.03
CA TYR A 23 7.41 -8.91 -7.89
C TYR A 23 6.17 -9.74 -8.26
N GLN A 24 6.31 -11.07 -8.22
CA GLN A 24 5.25 -12.03 -8.52
C GLN A 24 4.50 -11.74 -9.84
N ASP A 25 5.23 -11.50 -10.94
CA ASP A 25 4.70 -10.92 -12.19
C ASP A 25 3.41 -11.55 -12.71
N GLU A 26 3.34 -12.89 -12.75
CA GLU A 26 2.15 -13.61 -13.20
C GLU A 26 0.94 -13.29 -12.32
N LEU A 27 1.08 -13.40 -11.00
CA LEU A 27 0.01 -13.13 -10.04
C LEU A 27 -0.33 -11.63 -9.98
N THR A 28 0.66 -10.75 -10.08
CA THR A 28 0.45 -9.30 -10.16
C THR A 28 -0.40 -8.94 -11.36
N THR A 29 -0.10 -9.52 -12.53
CA THR A 29 -0.85 -9.30 -13.77
C THR A 29 -2.28 -9.84 -13.65
N GLU A 30 -2.45 -11.03 -13.07
CA GLU A 30 -3.77 -11.60 -12.80
C GLU A 30 -4.60 -10.69 -11.89
N LEU A 31 -4.03 -10.23 -10.77
CA LEU A 31 -4.73 -9.38 -9.82
C LEU A 31 -5.01 -7.97 -10.36
N ASP A 32 -4.10 -7.39 -11.16
CA ASP A 32 -4.29 -6.07 -11.78
C ASP A 32 -5.37 -6.09 -12.87
N SER A 33 -5.54 -7.21 -13.55
CA SER A 33 -6.54 -7.38 -14.61
C SER A 33 -7.90 -7.87 -14.11
N PHE A 34 -8.01 -8.18 -12.81
CA PHE A 34 -9.24 -8.69 -12.24
C PHE A 34 -10.36 -7.64 -12.29
N VAL A 35 -11.50 -8.03 -12.83
CA VAL A 35 -12.73 -7.23 -12.87
C VAL A 35 -13.86 -8.06 -12.26
N GLY A 36 -14.42 -7.57 -11.17
CA GLY A 36 -15.52 -8.23 -10.48
C GLY A 36 -15.57 -7.88 -9.00
N ASP A 37 -16.44 -8.59 -8.28
CA ASP A 37 -16.52 -8.53 -6.84
C ASP A 37 -15.49 -9.45 -6.19
N PHE A 38 -14.96 -9.00 -5.06
CA PHE A 38 -14.03 -9.78 -4.27
C PHE A 38 -14.80 -10.89 -3.55
N ASP A 39 -14.25 -12.09 -3.62
CA ASP A 39 -14.63 -13.23 -2.81
C ASP A 39 -13.44 -13.66 -1.93
N GLN A 40 -13.65 -14.65 -1.06
CA GLN A 40 -12.57 -15.14 -0.21
C GLN A 40 -11.39 -15.74 -1.01
N ASN A 41 -11.64 -16.31 -2.20
CA ASN A 41 -10.58 -16.90 -3.02
C ASN A 41 -9.64 -15.83 -3.57
N LEU A 42 -10.19 -14.72 -4.08
CA LEU A 42 -9.41 -13.58 -4.53
C LEU A 42 -8.66 -12.92 -3.38
N ILE A 43 -9.30 -12.78 -2.22
CA ILE A 43 -8.62 -12.28 -1.01
C ILE A 43 -7.43 -13.17 -0.63
N ASN A 44 -7.58 -14.49 -0.71
CA ASN A 44 -6.46 -15.40 -0.46
C ASN A 44 -5.33 -15.17 -1.47
N LYS A 45 -5.63 -14.98 -2.76
CA LYS A 45 -4.61 -14.65 -3.78
C LYS A 45 -3.89 -13.34 -3.46
N ILE A 46 -4.61 -12.31 -3.03
CA ILE A 46 -4.03 -11.02 -2.64
C ILE A 46 -3.15 -11.17 -1.38
N VAL A 47 -3.60 -11.93 -0.39
CA VAL A 47 -2.83 -12.20 0.83
C VAL A 47 -1.54 -12.95 0.45
N LEU A 48 -1.65 -14.03 -0.33
CA LEU A 48 -0.51 -14.80 -0.85
C LEU A 48 0.46 -13.95 -1.67
N TRP A 49 -0.07 -13.02 -2.48
CA TRP A 49 0.73 -12.05 -3.21
C TRP A 49 1.58 -11.21 -2.26
N LYS A 50 1.08 -10.81 -1.09
CA LYS A 50 1.89 -10.03 -0.15
C LYS A 50 2.81 -10.90 0.70
N ILE A 51 2.26 -11.96 1.31
CA ILE A 51 2.93 -12.87 2.24
C ILE A 51 2.22 -14.23 2.25
N ASN A 52 2.95 -15.31 2.47
CA ASN A 52 2.37 -16.66 2.57
C ASN A 52 1.58 -16.84 3.88
N ARG A 53 0.35 -16.31 3.94
CA ARG A 53 -0.57 -16.39 5.07
C ARG A 53 -2.01 -16.61 4.60
N TYR A 54 -2.89 -16.91 5.56
CA TYR A 54 -4.33 -17.00 5.35
C TYR A 54 -5.04 -15.99 6.26
N ALA A 55 -6.02 -15.28 5.72
CA ALA A 55 -6.89 -14.38 6.47
C ALA A 55 -8.33 -14.57 6.00
N LYS A 56 -9.20 -15.07 6.89
CA LYS A 56 -10.61 -15.29 6.59
C LYS A 56 -11.39 -14.01 6.89
N LEU A 57 -12.02 -13.44 5.88
CA LEU A 57 -12.94 -12.31 6.01
C LEU A 57 -14.35 -12.87 6.23
N ASP A 58 -15.11 -12.20 7.09
CA ASP A 58 -16.55 -12.41 7.15
C ASP A 58 -17.26 -11.75 5.95
N GLU A 59 -18.51 -12.18 5.70
CA GLU A 59 -19.31 -11.72 4.58
C GLU A 59 -19.61 -10.21 4.64
N GLU A 60 -19.73 -9.66 5.85
CA GLU A 60 -19.97 -8.22 6.03
C GLU A 60 -18.77 -7.40 5.58
N THR A 61 -17.56 -7.83 5.94
CA THR A 61 -16.30 -7.19 5.52
C THR A 61 -16.10 -7.28 4.01
N ILE A 62 -16.41 -8.44 3.40
CA ILE A 62 -16.37 -8.60 1.94
C ILE A 62 -17.38 -7.67 1.26
N LYS A 63 -18.59 -7.56 1.80
CA LYS A 63 -19.62 -6.64 1.29
C LYS A 63 -19.19 -5.18 1.37
N LEU A 64 -18.58 -4.78 2.49
CA LEU A 64 -18.01 -3.43 2.67
C LEU A 64 -16.91 -3.14 1.64
N LEU A 65 -16.00 -4.10 1.42
CA LEU A 65 -14.95 -3.99 0.39
C LEU A 65 -15.53 -3.81 -1.02
N ASN A 66 -16.53 -4.61 -1.37
CA ASN A 66 -17.16 -4.53 -2.69
C ASN A 66 -17.95 -3.22 -2.89
N GLY A 67 -18.34 -2.55 -1.80
CA GLY A 67 -18.94 -1.21 -1.83
C GLY A 67 -18.00 -0.06 -2.23
N ILE A 68 -16.68 -0.32 -2.32
CA ILE A 68 -15.72 0.57 -2.99
C ILE A 68 -15.75 0.20 -4.47
N LEU A 69 -16.01 1.14 -5.37
CA LEU A 69 -16.05 0.83 -6.80
C LEU A 69 -14.66 1.02 -7.43
N PRO A 70 -14.22 0.15 -8.36
CA PRO A 70 -12.94 0.32 -9.08
C PRO A 70 -12.89 1.61 -9.92
N THR A 71 -14.07 2.17 -10.23
CA THR A 71 -14.23 3.41 -11.02
C THR A 71 -14.23 4.67 -10.17
N ASP A 72 -14.28 4.56 -8.83
CA ASP A 72 -14.22 5.72 -7.95
C ASP A 72 -12.89 6.45 -8.17
N LYS A 73 -12.93 7.79 -8.18
CA LYS A 73 -11.77 8.65 -8.46
C LYS A 73 -11.23 9.38 -7.23
N GLU A 74 -12.05 9.45 -6.18
CA GLU A 74 -11.77 10.18 -4.95
C GLU A 74 -12.03 9.31 -3.75
N ILE A 75 -11.26 9.56 -2.68
CA ILE A 75 -11.37 8.81 -1.45
C ILE A 75 -12.61 9.25 -0.68
N ASP A 76 -13.54 8.32 -0.46
CA ASP A 76 -14.58 8.46 0.55
C ASP A 76 -13.97 8.11 1.91
N LYS A 77 -13.65 9.13 2.72
CA LYS A 77 -12.94 8.95 3.99
C LYS A 77 -13.75 8.13 4.98
N GLU A 78 -15.05 8.38 5.11
CA GLU A 78 -15.92 7.64 6.04
C GLU A 78 -16.01 6.17 5.65
N LYS A 79 -16.32 5.89 4.37
CA LYS A 79 -16.34 4.51 3.85
C LYS A 79 -14.99 3.82 4.01
N THR A 80 -13.90 4.53 3.74
CA THR A 80 -12.54 3.99 3.89
C THR A 80 -12.23 3.63 5.35
N ILE A 81 -12.57 4.49 6.30
CA ILE A 81 -12.38 4.23 7.73
C ILE A 81 -13.19 3.01 8.17
N THR A 82 -14.45 2.90 7.73
CA THR A 82 -15.30 1.73 8.02
C THR A 82 -14.69 0.44 7.49
N VAL A 83 -14.28 0.42 6.23
CA VAL A 83 -13.66 -0.76 5.59
C VAL A 83 -12.35 -1.13 6.27
N LEU A 84 -11.47 -0.16 6.55
CA LEU A 84 -10.21 -0.41 7.24
C LEU A 84 -10.43 -0.92 8.68
N SER A 85 -11.40 -0.37 9.40
CA SER A 85 -11.72 -0.83 10.75
C SER A 85 -12.18 -2.29 10.75
N ALA A 86 -13.02 -2.68 9.79
CA ALA A 86 -13.45 -4.06 9.61
C ALA A 86 -12.26 -4.98 9.27
N LEU A 87 -11.42 -4.58 8.31
CA LEU A 87 -10.22 -5.34 7.92
C LEU A 87 -9.24 -5.53 9.08
N LEU A 88 -8.98 -4.50 9.87
CA LEU A 88 -8.01 -4.54 10.97
C LEU A 88 -8.48 -5.35 12.19
N ASN A 89 -9.78 -5.64 12.28
CA ASN A 89 -10.32 -6.56 13.27
C ASN A 89 -10.04 -8.03 12.93
N ILE A 90 -9.58 -8.33 11.71
CA ILE A 90 -9.31 -9.69 11.26
C ILE A 90 -7.90 -10.11 11.67
N PRO A 91 -7.74 -11.26 12.36
CA PRO A 91 -6.43 -11.77 12.73
C PRO A 91 -5.49 -11.90 11.53
N GLY A 92 -4.30 -11.30 11.64
CA GLY A 92 -3.29 -11.34 10.59
C GLY A 92 -3.40 -10.23 9.54
N ILE A 93 -4.41 -9.37 9.60
CA ILE A 93 -4.54 -8.19 8.74
C ILE A 93 -4.13 -6.93 9.52
N GLY A 94 -2.92 -6.44 9.25
CA GLY A 94 -2.50 -5.10 9.64
C GLY A 94 -2.66 -4.10 8.49
N ILE A 95 -2.37 -2.82 8.75
CA ILE A 95 -2.42 -1.74 7.73
C ILE A 95 -1.68 -2.09 6.43
N PRO A 96 -0.47 -2.70 6.44
CA PRO A 96 0.19 -3.08 5.20
C PRO A 96 -0.61 -4.11 4.39
N MET A 97 -1.32 -5.04 5.04
CA MET A 97 -2.16 -6.02 4.34
C MET A 97 -3.47 -5.39 3.87
N ALA A 98 -4.12 -4.61 4.73
CA ALA A 98 -5.37 -3.93 4.41
C ALA A 98 -5.20 -2.97 3.22
N SER A 99 -4.11 -2.19 3.17
CA SER A 99 -3.77 -1.33 2.04
C SER A 99 -3.50 -2.12 0.75
N THR A 100 -2.93 -3.32 0.84
CA THR A 100 -2.78 -4.20 -0.33
C THR A 100 -4.12 -4.67 -0.88
N ILE A 101 -5.04 -5.11 -0.01
CA ILE A 101 -6.40 -5.47 -0.41
C ILE A 101 -7.10 -4.29 -1.08
N LEU A 102 -7.03 -3.10 -0.48
CA LEU A 102 -7.63 -1.88 -1.02
C LEU A 102 -7.00 -1.45 -2.36
N ARG A 103 -5.68 -1.57 -2.50
CA ARG A 103 -4.97 -1.21 -3.74
C ARG A 103 -5.40 -2.08 -4.92
N PHE A 104 -5.60 -3.38 -4.71
CA PHE A 104 -6.15 -4.24 -5.76
C PHE A 104 -7.64 -3.98 -6.01
N ARG A 105 -8.38 -3.43 -5.03
CA ARG A 105 -9.78 -3.05 -5.23
C ARG A 105 -9.92 -1.80 -6.09
N ASN A 106 -9.12 -0.77 -5.80
CA ASN A 106 -9.07 0.45 -6.59
C ASN A 106 -7.68 1.10 -6.49
N PRO A 107 -6.80 0.89 -7.50
CA PRO A 107 -5.45 1.46 -7.48
C PRO A 107 -5.44 2.98 -7.69
N ASN A 108 -6.51 3.58 -8.20
CA ASN A 108 -6.58 5.03 -8.41
C ASN A 108 -6.80 5.82 -7.10
N ILE A 109 -7.25 5.14 -6.06
CA ILE A 109 -7.52 5.74 -4.74
C ILE A 109 -6.53 5.22 -3.69
N TYR A 110 -6.24 3.92 -3.73
CA TYR A 110 -5.45 3.26 -2.69
C TYR A 110 -4.13 2.77 -3.25
N GLN A 111 -3.10 2.89 -2.42
CA GLN A 111 -1.75 2.46 -2.71
C GLN A 111 -1.21 1.74 -1.48
N ILE A 112 -0.32 0.77 -1.69
CA ILE A 112 0.21 -0.05 -0.60
C ILE A 112 1.08 0.84 0.29
N ILE A 113 0.86 0.76 1.60
CA ILE A 113 1.80 1.30 2.59
C ILE A 113 2.64 0.15 3.13
N ASP A 114 3.95 0.28 2.99
CA ASP A 114 4.92 -0.58 3.64
C ASP A 114 6.13 0.23 4.11
N GLN A 115 7.05 -0.43 4.81
CA GLN A 115 8.21 0.23 5.38
C GLN A 115 9.13 0.87 4.33
N ARG A 116 9.20 0.34 3.10
CA ARG A 116 10.05 0.90 2.04
C ARG A 116 9.41 2.15 1.45
N ALA A 117 8.15 2.04 1.02
CA ALA A 117 7.40 3.13 0.44
C ALA A 117 7.24 4.30 1.44
N TYR A 118 6.97 3.99 2.71
CA TYR A 118 6.89 5.02 3.75
C TYR A 118 8.24 5.69 4.01
N ARG A 119 9.32 4.91 4.14
CA ARG A 119 10.66 5.45 4.43
C ARG A 119 11.16 6.39 3.34
N ILE A 120 10.97 6.05 2.07
CA ILE A 120 11.40 6.94 0.99
C ILE A 120 10.53 8.19 0.88
N LEU A 121 9.25 8.09 1.23
CA LEU A 121 8.32 9.21 1.17
C LEU A 121 8.51 10.21 2.34
N TYR A 122 8.86 9.73 3.53
CA TYR A 122 8.93 10.54 4.76
C TYR A 122 10.33 10.71 5.35
N GLY A 123 11.27 9.83 5.02
CA GLY A 123 12.61 9.82 5.65
C GLY A 123 12.67 9.19 7.03
N GLU A 124 11.65 8.44 7.44
CA GLU A 124 11.59 7.80 8.76
C GLU A 124 10.96 6.41 8.72
N GLU A 125 11.00 5.70 9.86
CA GLU A 125 10.42 4.37 9.99
C GLU A 125 8.89 4.44 10.16
N LEU A 126 8.17 3.50 9.52
CA LEU A 126 6.73 3.35 9.65
C LEU A 126 6.44 2.76 11.03
N LYS A 127 5.80 3.54 11.89
CA LYS A 127 5.44 3.10 13.25
C LYS A 127 3.95 2.85 13.31
N LEU A 128 3.57 1.58 13.42
CA LEU A 128 2.19 1.16 13.60
C LEU A 128 2.03 0.54 14.98
N SER A 129 0.96 0.89 15.67
CA SER A 129 0.63 0.34 16.98
C SER A 129 -0.24 -0.89 16.85
N ALA A 130 0.00 -1.93 17.65
CA ALA A 130 -0.89 -3.09 17.71
C ALA A 130 -2.28 -2.75 18.31
N THR A 131 -2.39 -1.66 19.09
CA THR A 131 -3.60 -1.34 19.87
C THR A 131 -4.30 -0.06 19.43
N LYS A 132 -3.67 0.78 18.61
CA LYS A 132 -4.21 2.09 18.21
C LYS A 132 -4.71 2.06 16.77
N THR A 133 -5.81 1.34 16.54
CA THR A 133 -6.42 1.17 15.21
C THR A 133 -6.74 2.50 14.53
N ALA A 134 -7.31 3.47 15.26
CA ALA A 134 -7.64 4.78 14.71
C ALA A 134 -6.39 5.55 14.24
N GLU A 135 -5.34 5.63 15.06
CA GLU A 135 -4.08 6.30 14.71
C GLU A 135 -3.39 5.64 13.50
N ASN A 136 -3.46 4.31 13.42
CA ASN A 136 -2.95 3.55 12.29
C ASN A 136 -3.70 3.87 10.98
N ILE A 137 -5.03 4.03 11.05
CA ILE A 137 -5.86 4.43 9.90
C ILE A 137 -5.52 5.87 9.48
N GLU A 138 -5.41 6.79 10.43
CA GLU A 138 -5.00 8.17 10.17
C GLU A 138 -3.62 8.24 9.50
N THR A 139 -2.66 7.45 9.98
CA THR A 139 -1.32 7.33 9.38
C THR A 139 -1.42 6.91 7.91
N TYR A 140 -2.28 5.94 7.60
CA TYR A 140 -2.48 5.48 6.23
C TYR A 140 -3.17 6.53 5.35
N LEU A 141 -4.19 7.22 5.86
CA LEU A 141 -4.85 8.29 5.10
C LEU A 141 -3.88 9.45 4.81
N TYR A 142 -3.07 9.83 5.79
CA TYR A 142 -2.01 10.83 5.62
C TYR A 142 -0.95 10.40 4.61
N TYR A 143 -0.58 9.11 4.62
CA TYR A 143 0.29 8.51 3.60
C TYR A 143 -0.28 8.67 2.19
N LEU A 144 -1.55 8.35 1.97
CA LEU A 144 -2.18 8.49 0.65
C LEU A 144 -2.21 9.95 0.17
N GLU A 145 -2.52 10.89 1.07
CA GLU A 145 -2.52 12.33 0.75
C GLU A 145 -1.13 12.82 0.33
N ARG A 146 -0.08 12.49 1.10
CA ARG A 146 1.31 12.86 0.75
C ARG A 146 1.76 12.20 -0.54
N LEU A 147 1.44 10.92 -0.73
CA LEU A 147 1.80 10.18 -1.94
C LEU A 147 1.13 10.79 -3.18
N LYS A 148 -0.15 11.18 -3.06
CA LYS A 148 -0.89 11.85 -4.14
C LYS A 148 -0.28 13.20 -4.46
N ALA A 149 0.08 14.00 -3.45
CA ALA A 149 0.78 15.26 -3.66
C ALA A 149 2.13 15.08 -4.37
N PHE A 150 2.92 14.08 -3.97
CA PHE A 150 4.18 13.72 -4.64
C PHE A 150 3.95 13.30 -6.10
N CYS A 151 2.94 12.48 -6.38
CA CYS A 151 2.63 12.04 -7.75
C CYS A 151 2.23 13.22 -8.63
N ILE A 152 1.41 14.14 -8.12
CA ILE A 152 1.00 15.36 -8.84
C ILE A 152 2.20 16.24 -9.15
N SER A 153 3.08 16.51 -8.18
CA SER A 153 4.23 17.39 -8.37
C SER A 153 5.31 16.80 -9.28
N SER A 154 5.45 15.48 -9.30
CA SER A 154 6.45 14.76 -10.10
C SER A 154 5.94 14.25 -11.45
N GLY A 155 4.65 14.45 -11.76
CA GLY A 155 4.03 13.93 -12.98
C GLY A 155 3.95 12.40 -13.03
N LYS A 156 3.91 11.74 -11.87
CA LYS A 156 3.85 10.27 -11.76
C LYS A 156 2.41 9.77 -11.67
N ASP A 157 2.20 8.59 -12.23
CA ASP A 157 0.94 7.87 -12.14
C ASP A 157 0.76 7.33 -10.71
N PHE A 158 -0.26 7.86 -10.01
CA PHE A 158 -0.59 7.44 -8.66
C PHE A 158 -0.90 5.95 -8.58
N SER A 159 -1.52 5.35 -9.61
CA SER A 159 -1.97 3.95 -9.60
C SER A 159 -0.82 2.92 -9.52
N LYS A 160 0.40 3.36 -9.81
CA LYS A 160 1.63 2.57 -9.81
C LYS A 160 2.64 3.05 -8.75
N SER A 161 2.26 4.02 -7.94
CA SER A 161 3.21 4.77 -7.10
C SER A 161 3.80 3.92 -5.97
N ASP A 162 3.03 3.00 -5.38
CA ASP A 162 3.55 2.09 -4.35
C ASP A 162 4.74 1.25 -4.85
N ARG A 163 4.59 0.69 -6.06
CA ARG A 163 5.59 -0.15 -6.73
C ARG A 163 6.83 0.64 -7.11
N PHE A 164 6.62 1.85 -7.63
CA PHE A 164 7.70 2.77 -7.95
C PHE A 164 8.53 3.12 -6.71
N LEU A 165 7.88 3.52 -5.61
CA LEU A 165 8.58 3.88 -4.37
C LEU A 165 9.28 2.67 -3.74
N TYR A 166 8.67 1.49 -3.81
CA TYR A 166 9.28 0.25 -3.34
C TYR A 166 10.60 -0.05 -4.04
N GLU A 167 10.63 -0.04 -5.38
CA GLU A 167 11.85 -0.31 -6.14
C GLU A 167 12.90 0.80 -5.97
N LYS A 168 12.47 2.06 -5.85
CA LYS A 168 13.38 3.17 -5.55
C LYS A 168 14.08 3.01 -4.21
N ASP A 169 13.34 2.73 -3.14
CA ASP A 169 13.94 2.52 -1.82
C ASP A 169 14.85 1.28 -1.82
N LYS A 170 14.42 0.20 -2.47
CA LYS A 170 15.21 -1.03 -2.59
C LYS A 170 16.55 -0.81 -3.29
N LYS A 171 16.62 0.10 -4.26
CA LYS A 171 17.84 0.44 -5.00
C LYS A 171 18.72 1.45 -4.25
N LEU A 172 18.13 2.56 -3.82
CA LEU A 172 18.83 3.71 -3.25
C LEU A 172 19.26 3.46 -1.80
N ASN A 173 18.41 2.78 -1.01
CA ASN A 173 18.61 2.54 0.41
C ASN A 173 18.94 1.07 0.71
N LYS A 174 19.57 0.36 -0.23
CA LYS A 174 19.88 -1.08 -0.13
C LYS A 174 20.73 -1.44 1.10
N GLU A 175 21.62 -0.54 1.52
CA GLU A 175 22.52 -0.73 2.68
C GLU A 175 21.80 -0.47 4.03
N LEU A 176 20.62 0.17 3.99
CA LEU A 176 19.84 0.49 5.18
C LEU A 176 18.86 -0.65 5.49
N ARG A 177 19.16 -1.38 6.58
CA ARG A 177 18.28 -2.44 7.10
C ARG A 177 16.88 -1.90 7.37
N ILE A 178 15.88 -2.72 7.00
CA ILE A 178 14.49 -2.51 7.36
C ILE A 178 14.27 -3.04 8.77
N ARG A 179 13.59 -2.26 9.61
CA ARG A 179 13.08 -2.70 10.90
C ARG A 179 11.58 -2.94 10.75
N TYR A 180 11.11 -4.06 11.28
CA TYR A 180 9.71 -4.48 11.27
C TYR A 180 9.18 -4.54 12.70
#